data_AF-A0AA42QYA9-F1
#
_entry.id   AF-A0AA42QYA9-F1
#
_cell.length_a   1.000
_cell.length_b   1.000
_cell.length_c   1.000
_cell.angle_alpha   90.00
_cell.angle_beta   90.00
_cell.angle_gamma   90.00
#
_symmetry.space_group_name_H-M   'P 1'
#
loop_
_entity.id
_entity.type
_entity.pdbx_description
1 polymer ?
#
loop_
_entity_poly.entity_id
_entity_poly.type
_entity_poly.pdbx_seq_one_letter_code
_entity_poly.pdbx_strand_id
1 'polypeptide(L)'
;MPDGQYSFYLHSDDRTDIAAMATISTISQPLRGDFIRTAVTAGAVMYQTDARLPALIPVFFDGYLSAIRLCAVMALVSGTWSSLSGLPDEPDGGVAALAMSPETEYQRRRYTLTLQDDRSSERVERVLTGVSSRLRGELLRNLIITGLALHTTAPELPRLLASMPVPPGTVSELQVLVQQMAGTADVSMAAVPEKPAEPAAPVSAEATRIKKNMRRAFGD
;
A
#
# COMPACT_ATOMS: atom_id res chain seq x y z
N MET A 1 -5.20 -28.19 19.04
CA MET A 1 -4.68 -27.47 17.85
C MET A 1 -3.28 -27.04 18.22
N PRO A 2 -2.23 -27.24 17.40
CA PRO A 2 -0.89 -26.84 17.85
C PRO A 2 -0.79 -25.30 17.91
N ASP A 3 -0.91 -24.76 19.12
CA ASP A 3 -0.14 -23.70 19.81
C ASP A 3 0.48 -22.56 18.97
N GLY A 4 -0.29 -21.90 18.10
CA GLY A 4 0.14 -20.63 17.48
C GLY A 4 1.34 -20.73 16.54
N GLN A 5 1.80 -21.94 16.19
CA GLN A 5 2.95 -22.14 15.33
C GLN A 5 2.53 -22.38 13.88
N TYR A 6 2.96 -21.49 13.00
CA TYR A 6 2.70 -21.56 11.56
C TYR A 6 4.00 -21.69 10.78
N SER A 7 3.93 -22.30 9.60
CA SER A 7 5.05 -22.35 8.66
C SER A 7 4.61 -21.80 7.32
N PHE A 8 5.45 -20.98 6.71
CA PHE A 8 5.28 -20.47 5.37
C PHE A 8 6.55 -20.66 4.57
N TYR A 9 6.43 -20.52 3.26
CA TYR A 9 7.51 -20.78 2.33
C TYR A 9 7.64 -19.65 1.34
N LEU A 10 8.88 -19.24 1.11
CA LEU A 10 9.24 -18.29 0.05
C LEU A 10 10.03 -19.06 -1.01
N HIS A 11 9.71 -18.83 -2.27
CA HIS A 11 10.26 -19.53 -3.42
C HIS A 11 11.31 -18.67 -4.12
N SER A 12 12.44 -19.28 -4.49
CA SER A 12 13.54 -18.55 -5.15
C SER A 12 13.30 -18.26 -6.63
N ASP A 13 12.17 -18.66 -7.20
CA ASP A 13 11.74 -18.41 -8.57
C ASP A 13 10.67 -17.30 -8.69
N ASP A 14 10.02 -16.92 -7.59
CA ASP A 14 9.10 -15.78 -7.55
C ASP A 14 9.86 -14.51 -7.16
N ARG A 15 9.86 -13.51 -8.05
CA ARG A 15 10.52 -12.20 -7.83
C ARG A 15 10.10 -11.55 -6.51
N THR A 16 8.82 -11.68 -6.14
CA THR A 16 8.25 -11.12 -4.90
C THR A 16 8.82 -11.84 -3.68
N ASP A 17 8.98 -13.16 -3.77
CA ASP A 17 9.55 -13.98 -2.69
C ASP A 17 11.05 -13.73 -2.55
N ILE A 18 11.77 -13.55 -3.65
CA ILE A 18 13.19 -13.16 -3.66
C ILE A 18 13.36 -11.82 -2.94
N ALA A 19 12.53 -10.83 -3.31
CA ALA A 19 12.51 -9.52 -2.66
C ALA A 19 12.20 -9.63 -1.16
N ALA A 20 11.17 -10.39 -0.78
CA ALA A 20 10.82 -10.62 0.61
C ALA A 20 11.95 -11.30 1.40
N MET A 21 12.60 -12.31 0.81
CA MET A 21 13.76 -12.97 1.40
C MET A 21 14.94 -12.00 1.59
N ALA A 22 15.17 -11.10 0.62
CA ALA A 22 16.19 -10.07 0.72
C ALA A 22 15.87 -9.09 1.87
N THR A 23 14.62 -8.62 1.98
CA THR A 23 14.17 -7.76 3.09
C THR A 23 14.32 -8.44 4.45
N ILE A 24 13.95 -9.73 4.59
CA ILE A 24 14.15 -10.46 5.85
C ILE A 24 15.64 -10.60 6.18
N SER A 25 16.49 -10.73 5.16
CA SER A 25 17.93 -10.93 5.34
C SER A 25 18.66 -9.68 5.84
N THR A 26 18.10 -8.48 5.65
CA THR A 26 18.65 -7.23 6.22
C THR A 26 18.52 -7.19 7.74
N ILE A 27 17.57 -7.94 8.31
CA ILE A 27 17.36 -8.03 9.75
C ILE A 27 18.28 -9.09 10.34
N SER A 28 18.90 -8.76 11.48
CA SER A 28 19.76 -9.70 12.22
C SER A 28 18.99 -10.95 12.65
N GLN A 29 19.63 -12.12 12.58
CA GLN A 29 19.01 -13.41 12.90
C GLN A 29 18.23 -13.47 14.23
N PRO A 30 18.71 -12.91 15.37
CA PRO A 30 17.94 -12.95 16.62
C PRO A 30 16.64 -12.14 16.58
N LEU A 31 16.55 -11.11 15.73
CA LEU A 31 15.38 -10.22 15.64
C LEU A 31 14.39 -10.63 14.54
N ARG A 32 14.75 -11.57 13.66
CA ARG A 32 13.92 -11.98 12.51
C ARG A 32 12.55 -12.53 12.94
N GLY A 33 12.48 -13.25 14.05
CA GLY A 33 11.21 -13.81 14.54
C GLY A 33 10.19 -12.71 14.88
N ASP A 34 10.63 -11.71 15.65
CA ASP A 34 9.77 -10.58 16.04
C ASP A 34 9.47 -9.66 14.85
N PHE A 35 10.43 -9.49 13.94
CA PHE A 35 10.20 -8.75 12.70
C PHE A 35 9.12 -9.41 11.83
N ILE A 36 9.18 -10.72 11.63
CA ILE A 36 8.16 -11.47 10.86
C ILE A 36 6.81 -11.41 11.58
N ARG A 37 6.77 -11.52 12.92
CA ARG A 37 5.53 -11.37 13.70
C ARG A 37 4.92 -9.98 13.55
N THR A 38 5.75 -8.95 13.56
CA THR A 38 5.31 -7.56 13.31
C THR A 38 4.76 -7.41 11.89
N ALA A 39 5.47 -7.94 10.90
CA ALA A 39 5.06 -7.88 9.49
C ALA A 39 3.71 -8.57 9.25
N VAL A 40 3.53 -9.81 9.74
CA VAL A 40 2.25 -10.53 9.58
C VAL A 40 1.11 -9.82 10.32
N THR A 41 1.38 -9.21 11.48
CA THR A 41 0.38 -8.45 12.23
C THR A 41 -0.07 -7.23 11.47
N ALA A 42 0.87 -6.45 10.92
CA ALA A 42 0.57 -5.32 10.07
C ALA A 42 -0.21 -5.76 8.82
N GLY A 43 0.20 -6.85 8.17
CA GLY A 43 -0.56 -7.45 7.07
C GLY A 43 -1.98 -7.85 7.47
N ALA A 44 -2.18 -8.41 8.66
CA ALA A 44 -3.50 -8.76 9.19
C ALA A 44 -4.38 -7.53 9.48
N VAL A 45 -3.78 -6.41 9.88
CA VAL A 45 -4.47 -5.12 9.95
C VAL A 45 -4.93 -4.69 8.55
N MET A 46 -4.05 -4.73 7.54
CA MET A 46 -4.42 -4.43 6.15
C MET A 46 -5.58 -5.31 5.65
N TYR A 47 -5.54 -6.61 5.96
CA TYR A 47 -6.60 -7.56 5.61
C TYR A 47 -7.96 -7.17 6.23
N GLN A 48 -7.96 -6.70 7.48
CA GLN A 48 -9.18 -6.32 8.19
C GLN A 48 -9.79 -5.05 7.64
N THR A 49 -8.94 -4.14 7.19
CA THR A 49 -9.37 -2.93 6.51
C THR A 49 -9.99 -3.24 5.15
N ASP A 50 -9.34 -4.09 4.34
CA ASP A 50 -9.93 -4.68 3.14
C ASP A 50 -9.20 -5.99 2.76
N ALA A 51 -9.95 -7.08 2.62
CA ALA A 51 -9.41 -8.42 2.38
C ALA A 51 -8.62 -8.55 1.06
N ARG A 52 -8.80 -7.62 0.11
CA ARG A 52 -8.10 -7.61 -1.18
C ARG A 52 -6.70 -7.03 -1.08
N LEU A 53 -6.42 -6.19 -0.07
CA LEU A 53 -5.13 -5.49 0.05
C LEU A 53 -3.95 -6.47 0.13
N PRO A 54 -3.98 -7.53 0.98
CA PRO A 54 -2.85 -8.44 1.05
C PRO A 54 -2.64 -9.31 -0.20
N ALA A 55 -3.64 -9.43 -1.07
CA ALA A 55 -3.47 -10.10 -2.36
C ALA A 55 -2.89 -9.15 -3.42
N LEU A 56 -3.24 -7.86 -3.37
CA LEU A 56 -2.80 -6.86 -4.36
C LEU A 56 -1.41 -6.30 -4.05
N ILE A 57 -1.10 -5.99 -2.80
CA ILE A 57 0.17 -5.35 -2.42
C ILE A 57 1.40 -6.17 -2.86
N PRO A 58 1.44 -7.51 -2.68
CA PRO A 58 2.54 -8.32 -3.18
C PRO A 58 2.80 -8.18 -4.68
N VAL A 59 1.76 -7.95 -5.50
CA VAL A 59 1.90 -7.80 -6.97
C VAL A 59 2.74 -6.57 -7.33
N PHE A 60 2.71 -5.53 -6.50
CA PHE A 60 3.46 -4.29 -6.70
C PHE A 60 4.77 -4.24 -5.93
N PHE A 61 5.10 -5.29 -5.16
CA PHE A 61 6.28 -5.34 -4.32
C PHE A 61 7.42 -6.08 -5.01
N ASP A 62 8.47 -5.37 -5.35
CA ASP A 62 9.68 -5.92 -5.98
C ASP A 62 10.95 -5.70 -5.15
N GLY A 63 10.78 -5.46 -3.84
CA GLY A 63 11.84 -5.14 -2.88
C GLY A 63 11.69 -3.74 -2.31
N TYR A 64 10.89 -2.90 -2.95
CA TYR A 64 10.50 -1.58 -2.46
C TYR A 64 9.05 -1.29 -2.85
N LEU A 65 8.31 -0.65 -1.96
CA LEU A 65 6.99 -0.10 -2.27
C LEU A 65 6.93 1.35 -1.81
N SER A 66 6.79 2.28 -2.74
CA SER A 66 6.64 3.69 -2.39
C SER A 66 5.27 3.99 -1.76
N ALA A 67 5.21 5.02 -0.92
CA ALA A 67 3.97 5.42 -0.24
C ALA A 67 2.89 5.85 -1.24
N ILE A 68 3.30 6.44 -2.36
CA ILE A 68 2.41 6.83 -3.46
C ILE A 68 1.75 5.60 -4.08
N ARG A 69 2.53 4.57 -4.44
CA ARG A 69 2.00 3.31 -4.98
C ARG A 69 1.07 2.62 -3.98
N LEU A 70 1.45 2.60 -2.70
CA LEU A 70 0.61 2.05 -1.64
C LEU A 70 -0.72 2.81 -1.50
N CYS A 71 -0.69 4.15 -1.54
CA CYS A 71 -1.90 4.99 -1.56
C CYS A 71 -2.75 4.73 -2.80
N ALA A 72 -2.14 4.51 -3.96
CA ALA A 72 -2.85 4.22 -5.18
C ALA A 72 -3.58 2.87 -5.13
N VAL A 73 -2.95 1.84 -4.57
CA VAL A 73 -3.59 0.54 -4.33
C VAL A 73 -4.77 0.68 -3.36
N MET A 74 -4.63 1.48 -2.30
CA MET A 74 -5.74 1.79 -1.39
C MET A 74 -6.88 2.54 -2.07
N ALA A 75 -6.58 3.52 -2.92
CA ALA A 75 -7.58 4.27 -3.69
C ALA A 75 -8.34 3.37 -4.68
N LEU A 76 -7.63 2.46 -5.36
CA LEU A 76 -8.20 1.45 -6.27
C LEU A 76 -9.22 0.56 -5.55
N VAL A 77 -8.87 0.07 -4.37
CA VAL A 77 -9.70 -0.86 -3.58
C VAL A 77 -10.92 -0.15 -2.97
N SER A 78 -10.75 1.10 -2.52
CA SER A 78 -11.82 1.92 -1.93
C SER A 78 -12.72 2.61 -2.96
N GLY A 79 -12.34 2.62 -4.25
CA GLY A 79 -13.05 3.35 -5.30
C GLY A 79 -12.88 4.88 -5.22
N THR A 80 -11.90 5.37 -4.46
CA THR A 80 -11.62 6.80 -4.29
C THR A 80 -10.63 7.32 -5.35
N TRP A 81 -11.02 7.19 -6.62
CA TRP A 81 -10.17 7.54 -7.77
C TRP A 81 -9.75 9.02 -7.81
N SER A 82 -10.53 9.93 -7.20
CA SER A 82 -10.17 11.34 -7.07
C SER A 82 -8.91 11.57 -6.24
N SER A 83 -8.59 10.66 -5.30
CA SER A 83 -7.37 10.72 -4.50
C SER A 83 -6.10 10.41 -5.31
N LEU A 84 -6.24 9.90 -6.54
CA LEU A 84 -5.12 9.66 -7.45
C LEU A 84 -4.74 10.93 -8.23
N SER A 85 -5.67 11.88 -8.40
CA SER A 85 -5.54 13.04 -9.31
C SER A 85 -4.53 14.11 -8.86
N GLY A 86 -3.82 13.89 -7.75
CA GLY A 86 -2.78 14.77 -7.23
C GLY A 86 -1.54 14.03 -6.72
N LEU A 87 -1.42 12.73 -6.99
CA LEU A 87 -0.19 12.00 -6.69
C LEU A 87 0.89 12.40 -7.70
N PRO A 88 2.13 12.69 -7.26
CA PRO A 88 3.20 13.00 -8.19
C PRO A 88 3.52 11.75 -9.01
N ASP A 89 3.82 11.95 -10.29
CA ASP A 89 4.32 10.88 -11.16
C ASP A 89 5.62 10.34 -10.55
N GLU A 90 5.54 9.12 -10.04
CA GLU A 90 6.74 8.38 -9.65
C GLU A 90 7.50 8.02 -10.92
N PRO A 91 8.80 8.33 -11.01
CA PRO A 91 9.61 7.73 -12.05
C PRO A 91 9.46 6.21 -11.90
N ASP A 92 9.23 5.50 -13.01
CA ASP A 92 9.32 4.05 -12.97
C ASP A 92 10.73 3.73 -12.50
N GLY A 93 10.84 3.42 -11.21
CA GLY A 93 12.04 2.94 -10.58
C GLY A 93 12.34 1.61 -11.24
N GLY A 94 13.00 1.70 -12.39
CA GLY A 94 13.49 0.57 -13.15
C GLY A 94 14.55 -0.11 -12.31
N VAL A 95 14.11 -0.82 -11.27
CA VAL A 95 14.88 -1.90 -10.70
C VAL A 95 14.98 -2.88 -11.86
N ALA A 96 16.15 -2.84 -12.52
CA ALA A 96 16.52 -3.79 -13.54
C ALA A 96 16.06 -5.15 -13.04
N ALA A 97 15.16 -5.79 -13.79
CA ALA A 97 14.74 -7.15 -13.50
C ALA A 97 16.04 -7.90 -13.21
N LEU A 98 16.25 -8.29 -11.94
CA LEU A 98 17.42 -9.05 -11.55
C LEU A 98 17.48 -10.18 -12.56
N ALA A 99 18.50 -10.16 -13.42
CA ALA A 99 18.62 -11.13 -14.49
C ALA A 99 18.70 -12.47 -13.76
N MET A 100 17.60 -13.22 -13.80
CA MET A 100 17.50 -14.52 -13.16
C MET A 100 18.57 -15.37 -13.83
N SER A 101 19.68 -15.58 -13.13
CA SER A 101 20.68 -16.54 -13.58
C SER A 101 19.97 -17.89 -13.64
N PRO A 102 19.94 -18.58 -14.80
CA PRO A 102 19.16 -19.80 -14.99
C PRO A 102 19.69 -21.00 -14.18
N GLU A 103 20.70 -20.79 -13.34
CA GLU A 103 21.38 -21.80 -12.52
C GLU A 103 20.97 -21.76 -11.03
N THR A 104 20.07 -20.87 -10.61
CA THR A 104 19.55 -20.95 -9.24
C THR A 104 18.71 -22.21 -9.09
N GLU A 105 19.25 -23.21 -8.40
CA GLU A 105 18.50 -24.36 -7.92
C GLU A 105 17.16 -23.91 -7.34
N TYR A 106 16.09 -24.66 -7.63
CA TYR A 106 14.77 -24.44 -7.06
C TYR A 106 14.84 -24.61 -5.53
N GLN A 107 15.13 -23.52 -4.82
CA GLN A 107 15.27 -23.50 -3.37
C GLN A 107 14.04 -22.86 -2.75
N ARG A 108 13.26 -23.67 -2.03
CA ARG A 108 12.14 -23.21 -1.23
C ARG A 108 12.60 -23.03 0.20
N ARG A 109 12.61 -21.79 0.72
CA ARG A 109 13.00 -21.52 2.11
C ARG A 109 11.78 -21.56 3.02
N ARG A 110 11.84 -22.41 4.04
CA ARG A 110 10.81 -22.51 5.08
C ARG A 110 11.12 -21.52 6.19
N TYR A 111 10.10 -20.77 6.59
CA TYR A 111 10.13 -19.89 7.75
C TYR A 111 9.05 -20.33 8.74
N THR A 112 9.37 -20.23 10.03
CA THR A 112 8.44 -20.57 11.11
C THR A 112 8.01 -19.28 11.80
N LEU A 113 6.71 -19.08 11.91
CA LEU A 113 6.08 -18.02 12.68
C LEU A 113 5.56 -18.62 13.98
N THR A 114 5.94 -18.03 15.11
CA THR A 114 5.35 -18.34 16.41
C THR A 114 4.52 -17.15 16.85
N LEU A 115 3.21 -17.35 16.93
CA LEU A 115 2.28 -16.42 17.57
C LEU A 115 2.43 -16.54 19.09
N GLN A 116 2.24 -15.42 19.77
CA GLN A 116 2.28 -15.32 21.23
C GLN A 116 0.87 -15.18 21.80
N ASP A 117 0.71 -15.31 23.11
CA ASP A 117 -0.57 -15.07 23.79
C ASP A 117 -0.80 -13.57 24.00
N ASP A 118 -0.91 -12.83 22.89
CA ASP A 118 -1.11 -11.40 22.88
C ASP A 118 -2.16 -10.97 21.85
N ARG A 119 -2.75 -9.79 22.05
CA ARG A 119 -3.85 -9.30 21.22
C ARG A 119 -3.49 -9.17 19.74
N SER A 120 -2.21 -8.93 19.42
CA SER A 120 -1.74 -8.83 18.04
C SER A 120 -1.71 -10.20 17.35
N SER A 121 -1.28 -11.23 18.07
CA SER A 121 -1.32 -12.62 17.62
C SER A 121 -2.74 -13.17 17.50
N GLU A 122 -3.62 -12.88 18.46
CA GLU A 122 -5.05 -13.24 18.35
C GLU A 122 -5.70 -12.65 17.10
N ARG A 123 -5.27 -11.45 16.71
CA ARG A 123 -5.74 -10.77 15.50
C ARG A 123 -5.31 -11.54 14.25
N VAL A 124 -4.06 -11.97 14.18
CA VAL A 124 -3.54 -12.79 13.07
C VAL A 124 -4.25 -14.15 13.05
N GLU A 125 -4.40 -14.80 14.21
CA GLU A 125 -5.07 -16.09 14.31
C GLU A 125 -6.53 -16.01 13.86
N ARG A 126 -7.27 -14.97 14.24
CA ARG A 126 -8.65 -14.73 13.75
C ARG A 126 -8.71 -14.67 12.22
N VAL A 127 -7.75 -14.01 11.58
CA VAL A 127 -7.68 -13.93 10.10
C VAL A 127 -7.35 -15.29 9.50
N LEU A 128 -6.37 -16.01 10.05
CA LEU A 128 -5.95 -17.32 9.53
C LEU A 128 -6.97 -18.44 9.76
N THR A 129 -7.72 -18.38 10.85
CA THR A 129 -8.81 -19.34 11.17
C THR A 129 -10.08 -19.06 10.37
N GLY A 130 -10.28 -17.80 9.95
CA GLY A 130 -11.40 -17.40 9.08
C GLY A 130 -11.30 -17.94 7.64
N VAL A 131 -10.14 -18.43 7.21
CA VAL A 131 -9.95 -19.04 5.90
C VAL A 131 -9.72 -20.55 5.98
N SER A 132 -10.04 -21.24 4.87
CA SER A 132 -9.80 -22.67 4.75
C SER A 132 -8.32 -23.01 4.94
N SER A 133 -8.04 -24.20 5.48
CA SER A 133 -6.67 -24.69 5.70
C SER A 133 -5.82 -24.71 4.41
N ARG A 134 -6.47 -24.88 3.24
CA ARG A 134 -5.82 -24.87 1.93
C ARG A 134 -5.28 -23.49 1.56
N LEU A 135 -6.03 -22.43 1.84
CA LEU A 135 -5.65 -21.04 1.52
C LEU A 135 -4.80 -20.39 2.61
N ARG A 136 -4.74 -20.96 3.81
CA ARG A 136 -4.05 -20.37 4.96
C ARG A 136 -2.56 -20.14 4.70
N GLY A 137 -1.88 -21.05 4.02
CA GLY A 137 -0.46 -20.89 3.69
C GLY A 137 -0.20 -19.73 2.73
N GLU A 138 -1.04 -19.59 1.71
CA GLU A 138 -0.98 -18.50 0.75
C GLU A 138 -1.35 -17.15 1.39
N LEU A 139 -2.41 -17.12 2.20
CA LEU A 139 -2.77 -15.93 2.96
C LEU A 139 -1.64 -15.51 3.89
N LEU A 140 -1.06 -16.45 4.65
CA LEU A 140 0.05 -16.15 5.55
C LEU A 140 1.25 -15.53 4.81
N ARG A 141 1.60 -16.10 3.65
CA ARG A 141 2.63 -15.53 2.77
C ARG A 141 2.28 -14.10 2.38
N ASN A 142 1.07 -13.87 1.89
CA ASN A 142 0.59 -12.57 1.43
C ASN A 142 0.56 -11.52 2.56
N LEU A 143 0.13 -11.89 3.76
CA LEU A 143 0.16 -11.01 4.95
C LEU A 143 1.60 -10.61 5.30
N ILE A 144 2.54 -11.55 5.28
CA ILE A 144 3.94 -11.28 5.59
C ILE A 144 4.54 -10.35 4.54
N ILE A 145 4.40 -10.67 3.25
CA ILE A 145 4.92 -9.85 2.15
C ILE A 145 4.32 -8.44 2.22
N THR A 146 3.03 -8.33 2.52
CA THR A 146 2.38 -7.03 2.74
C THR A 146 3.06 -6.25 3.85
N GLY A 147 3.29 -6.86 5.02
CA GLY A 147 4.02 -6.21 6.11
C GLY A 147 5.46 -5.82 5.77
N LEU A 148 6.14 -6.61 4.94
CA LEU A 148 7.48 -6.28 4.43
C LEU A 148 7.43 -5.10 3.46
N ALA A 149 6.45 -5.05 2.56
CA ALA A 149 6.23 -3.92 1.66
C ALA A 149 5.98 -2.63 2.45
N LEU A 150 5.13 -2.70 3.48
CA LEU A 150 4.90 -1.61 4.43
C LEU A 150 6.18 -1.13 5.12
N HIS A 151 7.05 -2.07 5.53
CA HIS A 151 8.34 -1.73 6.12
C HIS A 151 9.24 -0.94 5.15
N THR A 152 9.23 -1.31 3.86
CA THR A 152 10.02 -0.59 2.84
C THR A 152 9.45 0.79 2.50
N THR A 153 8.13 0.96 2.64
CA THR A 153 7.49 2.27 2.51
C THR A 153 7.88 3.20 3.66
N ALA A 154 7.75 2.71 4.89
CA ALA A 154 8.11 3.44 6.11
C ALA A 154 8.46 2.41 7.21
N PRO A 155 9.73 2.37 7.69
CA PRO A 155 10.20 1.31 8.58
C PRO A 155 9.40 1.13 9.87
N GLU A 156 8.85 2.23 10.41
CA GLU A 156 8.06 2.25 11.65
C GLU A 156 6.58 1.86 11.45
N LEU A 157 6.08 1.87 10.21
CA LEU A 157 4.66 1.64 9.91
C LEU A 157 4.15 0.27 10.38
N PRO A 158 4.86 -0.86 10.14
CA PRO A 158 4.40 -2.15 10.64
C PRO A 158 4.35 -2.22 12.16
N ARG A 159 5.32 -1.59 12.84
CA ARG A 159 5.38 -1.57 14.31
C ARG A 159 4.25 -0.73 14.89
N LEU A 160 3.95 0.40 14.26
CA LEU A 160 2.81 1.24 14.61
C LEU A 160 1.50 0.46 14.48
N LEU A 161 1.23 -0.13 13.31
CA LEU A 161 0.00 -0.91 13.09
C LEU A 161 -0.13 -2.12 14.04
N ALA A 162 0.99 -2.79 14.36
CA ALA A 162 1.00 -3.92 15.27
C ALA A 162 0.75 -3.54 16.73
N SER A 163 1.18 -2.34 17.15
CA SER A 163 1.03 -1.86 18.54
C SER A 163 -0.26 -1.09 18.80
N MET A 164 -1.00 -0.69 17.77
CA MET A 164 -2.25 0.06 17.92
C MET A 164 -3.32 -0.78 18.65
N PRO A 165 -3.91 -0.27 19.75
CA PRO A 165 -4.99 -0.97 20.45
C PRO A 165 -6.25 -1.05 19.60
N VAL A 166 -6.50 -0.05 18.75
CA VAL A 166 -7.57 -0.04 17.76
C VAL A 166 -6.94 0.31 16.42
N PRO A 167 -6.68 -0.67 15.53
CA PRO A 167 -6.13 -0.38 14.21
C PRO A 167 -7.20 0.26 13.32
N PRO A 168 -6.77 0.89 12.20
CA PRO A 168 -7.68 1.51 11.24
C PRO A 168 -8.75 0.52 10.78
N GLY A 169 -10.01 0.92 10.92
CA GLY A 169 -11.17 0.13 10.51
C GLY A 169 -11.53 0.30 9.04
N THR A 170 -11.01 1.34 8.39
CA THR A 170 -11.33 1.70 7.01
C THR A 170 -10.10 2.06 6.19
N VAL A 171 -10.19 1.87 4.87
CA VAL A 171 -9.07 2.14 3.95
C VAL A 171 -8.66 3.62 4.00
N SER A 172 -9.62 4.52 4.22
CA SER A 172 -9.36 5.96 4.34
C SER A 172 -8.56 6.31 5.60
N GLU A 173 -8.89 5.74 6.76
CA GLU A 173 -8.11 5.94 8.00
C GLU A 173 -6.66 5.46 7.84
N LEU A 174 -6.50 4.30 7.21
CA LEU A 174 -5.20 3.72 6.91
C LEU A 174 -4.39 4.60 5.94
N GLN A 175 -5.04 5.14 4.91
CA GLN A 175 -4.41 6.02 3.93
C GLN A 175 -3.87 7.30 4.57
N VAL A 176 -4.64 7.93 5.47
CA VAL A 176 -4.21 9.11 6.22
C VAL A 176 -2.96 8.80 7.04
N LEU A 177 -2.94 7.65 7.73
CA LEU A 177 -1.81 7.23 8.55
C LEU A 177 -0.55 6.99 7.70
N VAL A 178 -0.69 6.35 6.54
CA VAL A 178 0.42 6.14 5.59
C VAL A 178 0.97 7.47 5.08
N GLN A 179 0.10 8.42 4.71
CA GLN A 179 0.52 9.73 4.21
C GLN A 179 1.25 10.56 5.25
N GLN A 180 0.78 10.52 6.51
CA GLN A 180 1.45 11.18 7.64
C GLN A 180 2.84 10.58 7.89
N MET A 181 2.96 9.26 7.87
CA MET A 181 4.22 8.55 8.15
C MET A 181 5.24 8.68 7.01
N ALA A 182 4.78 8.74 5.76
CA ALA A 182 5.63 8.88 4.59
C ALA A 182 6.02 10.34 4.29
N GLY A 183 5.53 11.30 5.07
CA GLY A 183 5.76 12.73 4.83
C GLY A 183 5.10 13.25 3.53
N THR A 184 4.12 12.54 2.98
CA THR A 184 3.39 12.94 1.76
C THR A 184 2.14 13.77 2.06
N ALA A 185 1.88 14.06 3.34
CA ALA A 185 0.72 14.83 3.80
C ALA A 185 0.63 16.25 3.21
N ASP A 186 1.76 16.88 2.85
CA ASP A 186 1.78 18.21 2.23
C ASP A 186 1.31 18.22 0.76
N VAL A 187 1.18 17.06 0.12
CA VAL A 187 0.79 16.98 -1.31
C VAL A 187 -0.73 17.01 -1.51
N SER A 188 -1.52 16.67 -0.49
CA SER A 188 -3.00 16.71 -0.57
C SER A 188 -3.64 18.05 -0.17
N MET A 189 -2.83 19.06 0.17
CA MET A 189 -3.29 20.45 0.32
C MET A 189 -2.45 21.42 -0.50
N ALA A 190 -2.18 21.10 -1.77
CA ALA A 190 -2.06 22.17 -2.76
C ALA A 190 -3.47 22.74 -2.97
N ALA A 191 -3.84 23.64 -2.06
CA ALA A 191 -4.98 24.52 -2.20
C ALA A 191 -5.04 24.99 -3.66
N VAL A 192 -6.20 24.83 -4.29
CA VAL A 192 -6.57 25.65 -5.43
C VAL A 192 -6.14 27.06 -5.08
N PRO A 193 -5.24 27.72 -5.85
CA PRO A 193 -4.91 29.09 -5.56
C PRO A 193 -6.22 29.86 -5.68
N GLU A 194 -6.75 30.32 -4.53
CA GLU A 194 -7.76 31.35 -4.51
C GLU A 194 -7.15 32.52 -5.28
N LYS A 195 -7.62 32.66 -6.53
CA LYS A 195 -7.38 33.82 -7.36
C LYS A 195 -7.65 35.04 -6.49
N PRO A 196 -6.67 35.92 -6.25
CA PRO A 196 -6.89 37.11 -5.44
C PRO A 196 -8.06 37.91 -6.01
N ALA A 197 -9.06 38.17 -5.17
CA ALA A 197 -10.17 39.03 -5.49
C ALA A 197 -9.63 40.43 -5.86
N GLU A 198 -9.81 40.81 -7.10
CA GLU A 198 -9.58 42.18 -7.58
C GLU A 198 -10.55 43.14 -6.87
N PRO A 199 -10.10 44.32 -6.40
CA PRO A 199 -10.98 45.28 -5.75
C PRO A 199 -11.93 45.90 -6.76
N ALA A 200 -13.21 45.96 -6.39
CA ALA A 200 -14.27 46.60 -7.17
C ALA A 200 -14.05 48.11 -7.32
N ALA A 201 -14.31 48.61 -8.54
CA ALA A 201 -14.58 50.01 -8.83
C ALA A 201 -15.84 50.12 -9.74
N PRO A 202 -16.57 51.25 -9.70
CA PRO A 202 -18.03 51.23 -9.70
C PRO A 202 -18.71 51.31 -11.07
N VAL A 203 -20.01 51.00 -11.01
CA VAL A 203 -21.03 50.94 -12.04
C VAL A 203 -21.18 52.24 -12.84
N SER A 204 -21.34 52.12 -14.16
CA SER A 204 -22.18 53.03 -14.95
C SER A 204 -22.83 52.30 -16.13
N ALA A 205 -24.16 52.43 -16.22
CA ALA A 205 -25.06 52.06 -17.32
C ALA A 205 -24.60 52.68 -18.66
N GLU A 206 -25.02 52.33 -19.88
CA GLU A 206 -26.24 51.78 -20.51
C GLU A 206 -25.78 51.67 -22.00
N ALA A 207 -26.05 50.70 -22.87
CA ALA A 207 -27.32 50.36 -23.49
C ALA A 207 -27.00 49.53 -24.76
N THR A 208 -27.76 48.45 -24.99
CA THR A 208 -28.23 47.92 -26.30
C THR A 208 -27.28 47.85 -27.52
N ARG A 209 -27.06 46.64 -28.06
CA ARG A 209 -27.70 46.21 -29.33
C ARG A 209 -27.35 44.77 -29.74
N ILE A 210 -28.40 43.97 -29.71
CA ILE A 210 -28.62 42.71 -30.43
C ILE A 210 -28.52 42.96 -31.96
N LYS A 211 -27.63 42.26 -32.70
CA LYS A 211 -27.92 41.53 -33.97
C LYS A 211 -26.65 41.14 -34.74
N LYS A 212 -26.65 39.86 -35.16
CA LYS A 212 -26.39 39.40 -36.55
C LYS A 212 -24.92 39.28 -36.98
N ASN A 213 -24.46 38.05 -37.19
CA ASN A 213 -24.03 37.54 -38.51
C ASN A 213 -23.53 36.10 -38.39
N MET A 214 -24.45 35.13 -38.46
CA MET A 214 -24.14 33.85 -39.08
C MET A 214 -24.06 34.05 -40.59
N ARG A 215 -23.16 33.28 -41.23
CA ARG A 215 -23.03 32.99 -42.68
C ARG A 215 -21.75 33.54 -43.32
N ARG A 216 -20.73 32.68 -43.35
CA ARG A 216 -19.82 32.47 -44.50
C ARG A 216 -19.02 31.18 -44.28
N ALA A 217 -19.69 30.07 -44.52
CA ALA A 217 -19.06 28.87 -45.07
C ALA A 217 -19.58 28.78 -46.53
N PHE A 218 -18.73 28.31 -47.44
CA PHE A 218 -18.85 28.33 -48.91
C PHE A 218 -18.30 29.60 -49.58
N GLY A 219 -17.04 29.49 -50.02
CA GLY A 219 -16.43 30.30 -51.07
C GLY A 219 -16.33 29.47 -52.35
N ASP A 220 -16.48 30.19 -53.47
CA ASP A 220 -16.41 29.88 -54.90
C ASP A 220 -17.35 28.83 -55.51
#